data_AF-A0A1S3KC46-F1
#
_entry.id   AF-A0A1S3KC46-F1
#
_cell.length_a   1.000
_cell.length_b   1.000
_cell.length_c   1.000
_cell.angle_alpha   90.00
_cell.angle_beta   90.00
_cell.angle_gamma   90.00
#
_symmetry.space_group_name_H-M   'P 1'
#
loop_
_entity.id
_entity.type
_entity.pdbx_description
1 polymer ?
#
loop_
_entity_poly.entity_id
_entity_poly.type
_entity_poly.pdbx_seq_one_letter_code
_entity_poly.pdbx_strand_id
1 'polypeptide(L)'
;MAAPRDSEFHTWLEDRLLKINPDIDLGVFVDYIQGVLETETDKDEMIDGISGLLGEVVEDDVEGVCETIISKWLEHIQLKATKAEEETKLADQKLADMLEKQKISIPTVKPKTEEEKARKAAILQQYAEISDGEVTDSDEDGGDSLLVKNENLQKVGAEEKEKREKLKQQHEQKKEKDKLDREKQKQKQAERKDAEKKRTQKVEKRMR
;
A
#
# COMPACT_ATOMS: atom_id res chain seq x y z
N MET A 1 -12.69 19.54 -2.16
CA MET A 1 -12.64 18.14 -1.70
C MET A 1 -13.37 18.13 -0.37
N ALA A 2 -14.58 17.57 -0.30
CA ALA A 2 -15.31 17.49 0.98
C ALA A 2 -14.66 16.41 1.85
N ALA A 3 -14.39 16.75 3.12
CA ALA A 3 -13.88 15.82 4.11
C ALA A 3 -14.83 14.63 4.27
N PRO A 4 -14.34 13.44 4.67
CA PRO A 4 -15.23 12.33 4.98
C PRO A 4 -16.17 12.75 6.10
N ARG A 5 -17.48 12.84 5.80
CA ARG A 5 -18.52 13.09 6.81
C ARG A 5 -18.40 12.03 7.90
N ASP A 6 -18.01 12.44 9.11
CA ASP A 6 -17.96 11.53 10.25
C ASP A 6 -19.38 11.09 10.58
N SER A 7 -19.71 9.87 10.16
CA SER A 7 -21.08 9.35 10.20
C SER A 7 -21.60 9.24 11.64
N GLU A 8 -20.73 9.04 12.62
CA GLU A 8 -21.10 8.90 14.04
C GLU A 8 -21.56 10.23 14.65
N PHE A 9 -20.76 11.31 14.49
CA PHE A 9 -21.17 12.65 14.95
C PHE A 9 -22.37 13.17 14.16
N HIS A 10 -22.42 12.94 12.85
CA HIS A 10 -23.52 13.37 11.99
C HIS A 10 -24.86 12.76 12.42
N THR A 11 -24.92 11.44 12.61
CA THR A 11 -26.14 10.77 13.09
C THR A 11 -26.54 11.23 14.49
N TRP A 12 -25.57 11.49 15.38
CA TRP A 12 -25.86 12.04 16.69
C TRP A 12 -26.47 13.46 16.61
N LEU A 13 -25.94 14.31 15.71
CA LEU A 13 -26.42 15.67 15.53
C LEU A 13 -27.84 15.67 14.92
N GLU A 14 -28.11 14.80 13.95
CA GLU A 14 -29.45 14.59 13.39
C GLU A 14 -30.46 14.20 14.47
N ASP A 15 -30.15 13.19 15.30
CA ASP A 15 -31.00 12.75 16.39
C ASP A 15 -31.20 13.83 17.46
N ARG A 16 -30.18 14.67 17.70
CA ARG A 16 -30.26 15.77 18.67
C ARG A 16 -31.17 16.87 18.17
N LEU A 17 -31.06 17.25 16.90
CA LEU A 17 -31.91 18.28 16.29
C LEU A 17 -33.37 17.82 16.18
N LEU A 18 -33.60 16.56 15.79
CA LEU A 18 -34.94 15.99 15.67
C LEU A 18 -35.69 15.93 17.02
N LYS A 19 -34.96 15.76 18.13
CA LYS A 19 -35.53 15.81 19.49
C LYS A 19 -35.95 17.21 19.91
N ILE A 20 -35.31 18.24 19.37
CA ILE A 20 -35.61 19.64 19.68
C ILE A 20 -36.77 20.11 18.82
N ASN A 21 -36.71 19.87 17.50
CA ASN A 21 -37.79 20.17 16.60
C ASN A 21 -37.91 19.10 15.50
N PRO A 22 -39.03 18.35 15.45
CA PRO A 22 -39.26 17.30 14.45
C PRO A 22 -39.35 17.81 13.00
N ASP A 23 -39.65 19.09 12.80
CA ASP A 23 -39.89 19.69 11.48
C ASP A 23 -38.64 20.37 10.88
N ILE A 24 -37.46 20.21 11.51
CA ILE A 24 -36.19 20.74 11.02
C ILE A 24 -35.78 20.11 9.68
N ASP A 25 -35.27 20.94 8.76
CA ASP A 25 -34.50 20.46 7.61
C ASP A 25 -33.11 19.98 8.06
N LEU A 26 -33.03 18.70 8.44
CA LEU A 26 -31.81 18.11 8.98
C LEU A 26 -30.60 18.30 8.05
N GLY A 27 -30.79 18.21 6.74
CA GLY A 27 -29.68 18.29 5.79
C GLY A 27 -29.00 19.66 5.81
N VAL A 28 -29.79 20.74 5.77
CA VAL A 28 -29.27 22.11 5.77
C VAL A 28 -28.63 22.46 7.11
N PHE A 29 -29.30 22.10 8.21
CA PHE A 29 -28.82 22.45 9.55
C PHE A 29 -27.56 21.67 9.92
N VAL A 30 -27.51 20.37 9.65
CA VAL A 30 -26.34 19.53 9.95
C VAL A 30 -25.15 19.97 9.11
N ASP A 31 -25.33 20.22 7.80
CA ASP A 31 -24.24 20.67 6.93
C ASP A 31 -23.69 22.04 7.35
N TYR A 32 -24.56 22.98 7.73
CA TYR A 32 -24.13 24.30 8.20
C TYR A 32 -23.38 24.21 9.53
N ILE A 33 -23.95 23.53 10.53
CA ILE A 33 -23.34 23.37 11.85
C ILE A 33 -22.00 22.66 11.73
N GLN A 34 -21.93 21.59 10.93
CA GLN A 34 -20.68 20.90 10.65
C GLN A 34 -19.66 21.85 9.98
N GLY A 35 -20.09 22.67 9.02
CA GLY A 35 -19.24 23.68 8.40
C GLY A 35 -18.63 24.65 9.41
N VAL A 36 -19.44 25.21 10.32
CA VAL A 36 -18.98 26.13 11.37
C VAL A 36 -17.99 25.42 12.33
N LEU A 37 -18.30 24.19 12.72
CA LEU A 37 -17.45 23.40 13.62
C LEU A 37 -16.11 22.98 12.99
N GLU A 38 -16.04 22.90 11.66
CA GLU A 38 -14.81 22.61 10.90
C GLU A 38 -13.99 23.87 10.59
N THR A 39 -14.63 25.04 10.45
CA THR A 39 -13.94 26.30 10.12
C THR A 39 -13.47 27.06 11.34
N GLU A 40 -14.30 27.17 12.37
CA GLU A 40 -13.99 27.94 13.56
C GLU A 40 -13.10 27.16 14.51
N THR A 41 -12.28 27.87 15.27
CA THR A 41 -11.37 27.26 16.26
C THR A 41 -11.64 27.72 17.68
N ASP A 42 -12.27 28.88 17.83
CA ASP A 42 -12.67 29.40 19.11
C ASP A 42 -14.11 28.97 19.44
N LYS A 43 -14.35 28.69 20.72
CA LYS A 43 -15.67 28.21 21.17
C LYS A 43 -16.72 29.31 21.10
N ASP A 44 -16.36 30.55 21.40
CA ASP A 44 -17.31 31.66 21.43
C ASP A 44 -17.76 31.97 19.99
N GLU A 45 -16.83 31.93 19.02
CA GLU A 45 -17.15 32.06 17.59
C GLU A 45 -18.03 30.91 17.07
N MET A 46 -17.79 29.67 17.53
CA MET A 46 -18.68 28.54 17.22
C MET A 46 -20.08 28.72 17.79
N ILE A 47 -20.19 29.20 19.04
CA ILE A 47 -21.48 29.47 19.69
C ILE A 47 -22.22 30.56 18.92
N ASP A 48 -21.58 31.66 18.57
CA ASP A 48 -22.19 32.76 17.82
C ASP A 48 -22.67 32.31 16.43
N GLY A 49 -21.85 31.55 15.70
CA GLY A 49 -22.21 31.03 14.37
C GLY A 49 -23.39 30.05 14.41
N ILE A 50 -23.40 29.13 15.37
CA ILE A 50 -24.46 28.12 15.50
C ILE A 50 -25.73 28.71 16.11
N SER A 51 -25.61 29.61 17.09
CA SER A 51 -26.75 30.24 17.77
C SER A 51 -27.57 31.12 16.84
N GLY A 52 -26.94 31.78 15.86
CA GLY A 52 -27.66 32.54 14.83
C GLY A 52 -28.59 31.67 13.97
N LEU A 53 -28.19 30.43 13.69
CA LEU A 53 -29.03 29.46 12.97
C LEU A 53 -30.05 28.79 13.88
N LEU A 54 -29.63 28.30 15.04
CA LEU A 54 -30.49 27.57 15.97
C LEU A 54 -31.50 28.48 16.67
N GLY A 55 -31.21 29.77 16.83
CA GLY A 55 -32.12 30.73 17.46
C GLY A 55 -33.41 30.99 16.70
N GLU A 56 -33.49 30.65 15.41
CA GLU A 56 -34.74 30.68 14.64
C GLU A 56 -35.65 29.48 14.95
N VAL A 57 -35.07 28.38 15.44
CA VAL A 57 -35.77 27.09 15.56
C VAL A 57 -35.89 26.59 16.99
N VAL A 58 -34.98 27.03 17.86
CA VAL A 58 -34.91 26.66 19.27
C VAL A 58 -35.39 27.87 20.07
N GLU A 59 -36.56 27.73 20.71
CA GLU A 59 -37.21 28.83 21.44
C GLU A 59 -36.61 29.04 22.85
N ASP A 60 -36.09 27.97 23.48
CA ASP A 60 -35.52 27.98 24.82
C ASP A 60 -34.12 27.36 24.85
N ASP A 61 -33.19 27.97 25.59
CA ASP A 61 -31.83 27.45 25.86
C ASP A 61 -30.96 27.17 24.61
N VAL A 62 -30.99 28.08 23.63
CA VAL A 62 -30.16 28.01 22.41
C VAL A 62 -28.66 27.85 22.75
N GLU A 63 -28.19 28.64 23.70
CA GLU A 63 -26.78 28.66 24.12
C GLU A 63 -26.36 27.31 24.74
N GLY A 64 -27.18 26.72 25.62
CA GLY A 64 -26.92 25.39 26.20
C GLY A 64 -26.97 24.26 25.16
N VAL A 65 -27.81 24.39 24.14
CA VAL A 65 -27.81 23.48 22.99
C VAL A 65 -26.52 23.61 22.19
N CYS A 66 -26.07 24.83 21.89
CA CYS A 66 -24.80 25.09 21.20
C CYS A 66 -23.61 24.53 21.98
N GLU A 67 -23.52 24.80 23.28
CA GLU A 67 -22.46 24.26 24.14
C GLU A 67 -22.42 22.73 24.16
N THR A 68 -23.59 22.09 24.17
CA THR A 68 -23.69 20.63 24.11
C THR A 68 -23.15 20.08 22.80
N ILE A 69 -23.50 20.72 21.67
CA ILE A 69 -23.05 20.34 20.32
C ILE A 69 -21.53 20.48 20.22
N ILE A 70 -20.98 21.63 20.64
CA ILE A 70 -19.55 21.91 20.60
C ILE A 70 -18.79 20.94 21.51
N SER A 71 -19.29 20.67 22.71
CA SER A 71 -18.67 19.73 23.64
C SER A 71 -18.59 18.32 23.04
N LYS A 72 -19.64 17.88 22.36
CA LYS A 72 -19.68 16.57 21.68
C LYS A 72 -18.78 16.53 20.46
N TRP A 73 -18.68 17.62 19.71
CA TRP A 73 -17.73 17.75 18.60
C TRP A 73 -16.27 17.65 19.07
N LEU A 74 -15.91 18.36 20.14
CA LEU A 74 -14.57 18.31 20.72
C LEU A 74 -14.24 16.91 21.26
N GLU A 75 -15.18 16.26 21.95
CA GLU A 75 -15.02 14.88 22.40
C GLU A 75 -14.79 13.93 21.21
N HIS A 76 -15.57 14.10 20.14
CA HIS A 76 -15.45 13.30 18.91
C HIS A 76 -14.08 13.50 18.23
N ILE A 77 -13.58 14.73 18.11
CA ILE A 77 -12.24 15.01 17.57
C ILE A 77 -11.15 14.36 18.43
N GLN A 78 -11.26 14.43 19.76
CA GLN A 78 -10.28 13.84 20.67
C GLN A 78 -10.28 12.30 20.59
N LEU A 79 -11.45 11.67 20.52
CA LEU A 79 -11.57 10.22 20.28
C LEU A 79 -10.98 9.81 18.94
N LYS A 80 -11.20 10.60 17.89
CA LYS A 80 -10.61 10.35 16.57
C LYS A 80 -9.10 10.50 16.58
N ALA A 81 -8.57 11.51 17.27
CA ALA A 81 -7.13 11.73 17.41
C ALA A 81 -6.43 10.60 18.19
N THR A 82 -7.01 10.19 19.32
CA THR A 82 -6.48 9.08 20.14
C THR A 82 -6.51 7.75 19.37
N LYS A 83 -7.59 7.44 18.67
CA LYS A 83 -7.69 6.25 17.82
C LYS A 83 -6.65 6.27 16.69
N ALA A 84 -6.43 7.41 16.05
CA ALA A 84 -5.40 7.55 15.02
C ALA A 84 -3.99 7.33 15.60
N GLU A 85 -3.71 7.82 16.82
CA GLU A 85 -2.43 7.61 17.51
C GLU A 85 -2.22 6.15 17.91
N GLU A 86 -3.28 5.43 18.31
CA GLU A 86 -3.20 3.99 18.58
C GLU A 86 -2.95 3.19 17.30
N GLU A 87 -3.60 3.55 16.19
CA GLU A 87 -3.41 2.92 14.89
C GLU A 87 -1.98 3.12 14.34
N THR A 88 -1.40 4.31 14.51
CA THR A 88 0.01 4.57 14.12
C THR A 88 0.98 3.78 14.98
N LYS A 89 0.79 3.75 16.31
CA LYS A 89 1.60 2.92 17.22
C LYS A 89 1.54 1.44 16.84
N LEU A 90 0.36 0.94 16.49
CA LEU A 90 0.18 -0.45 16.04
C LEU A 90 0.86 -0.72 14.69
N ALA A 91 0.81 0.24 13.77
CA ALA A 91 1.50 0.14 12.48
C ALA A 91 3.02 0.12 12.65
N ASP A 92 3.56 1.00 13.51
CA ASP A 92 4.99 1.06 13.82
C ASP A 92 5.48 -0.23 14.49
N GLN A 93 4.70 -0.79 15.41
CA GLN A 93 4.99 -2.11 16.00
C GLN A 93 5.02 -3.22 14.94
N LYS A 94 4.05 -3.25 14.02
CA LYS A 94 4.04 -4.24 12.92
C LYS A 94 5.22 -4.07 11.96
N LEU A 95 5.63 -2.82 11.68
CA LEU A 95 6.81 -2.53 10.87
C LEU A 95 8.09 -3.01 11.57
N ALA A 96 8.23 -2.75 12.87
CA ALA A 96 9.35 -3.23 13.68
C ALA A 96 9.42 -4.77 13.68
N ASP A 97 8.29 -5.45 13.88
CA ASP A 97 8.20 -6.92 13.80
C ASP A 97 8.61 -7.47 12.43
N MET A 98 8.25 -6.77 11.35
CA MET A 98 8.59 -7.18 9.99
C MET A 98 10.08 -6.99 9.71
N LEU A 99 10.67 -5.89 10.14
CA LEU A 99 12.12 -5.62 10.03
C LEU A 99 12.92 -6.64 10.83
N GLU A 100 12.46 -7.01 12.02
CA GLU A 100 13.10 -8.07 12.80
C GLU A 100 13.06 -9.43 12.07
N LYS A 101 11.92 -9.78 11.46
CA LYS A 101 11.79 -11.02 10.66
C LYS A 101 12.59 -10.98 9.37
N GLN A 102 12.85 -9.79 8.81
CA GLN A 102 13.63 -9.58 7.60
C GLN A 102 15.14 -9.42 7.84
N LYS A 103 15.67 -9.70 9.03
CA LYS A 103 17.12 -9.75 9.28
C LYS A 103 17.80 -10.68 8.27
N ILE A 104 18.32 -10.09 7.21
CA ILE A 104 19.10 -10.76 6.15
C ILE A 104 20.27 -11.42 6.86
N SER A 105 20.32 -12.75 6.81
CA SER A 105 21.50 -13.50 7.22
C SER A 105 22.67 -13.00 6.38
N ILE A 106 23.52 -12.16 6.99
CA ILE A 106 24.73 -11.66 6.36
C ILE A 106 25.53 -12.92 6.00
N PRO A 107 25.80 -13.20 4.71
CA PRO A 107 26.69 -14.28 4.36
C PRO A 107 28.04 -13.92 5.00
N THR A 108 28.49 -14.74 5.94
CA THR A 108 29.83 -14.64 6.50
C THR A 108 30.81 -14.49 5.34
N VAL A 109 31.48 -13.34 5.25
CA VAL A 109 32.39 -13.01 4.15
C VAL A 109 33.43 -14.13 4.09
N LYS A 110 33.39 -14.93 3.02
CA LYS A 110 34.43 -15.93 2.77
C LYS A 110 35.77 -15.19 2.71
N PRO A 111 36.85 -15.72 3.32
CA PRO A 111 38.15 -15.08 3.26
C PRO A 111 38.54 -14.89 1.79
N LYS A 112 38.77 -13.64 1.39
CA LYS A 112 39.13 -13.26 0.01
C LYS A 112 40.31 -14.11 -0.45
N THR A 113 40.10 -14.87 -1.52
CA THR A 113 41.15 -15.63 -2.19
C THR A 113 42.21 -14.68 -2.75
N GLU A 114 43.44 -15.18 -2.87
CA GLU A 114 44.60 -14.38 -3.31
C GLU A 114 44.36 -13.71 -4.67
N GLU A 115 43.56 -14.33 -5.53
CA GLU A 115 43.19 -13.80 -6.85
C GLU A 115 42.36 -12.51 -6.79
N GLU A 116 41.42 -12.39 -5.84
CA GLU A 116 40.64 -11.16 -5.66
C GLU A 116 41.48 -10.02 -5.08
N LYS A 117 42.45 -10.36 -4.21
CA LYS A 117 43.42 -9.40 -3.68
C LYS A 117 44.35 -8.91 -4.78
N ALA A 118 44.81 -9.81 -5.66
CA ALA A 118 45.65 -9.47 -6.81
C ALA A 118 44.91 -8.56 -7.80
N ARG A 119 43.64 -8.86 -8.13
CA ARG A 119 42.84 -7.96 -8.99
C ARG A 119 42.65 -6.58 -8.36
N LYS A 120 42.35 -6.51 -7.06
CA LYS A 120 42.19 -5.22 -6.37
C LYS A 120 43.51 -4.43 -6.34
N ALA A 121 44.64 -5.12 -6.14
CA ALA A 121 45.96 -4.51 -6.15
C ALA A 121 46.34 -4.01 -7.55
N ALA A 122 46.06 -4.77 -8.61
CA ALA A 122 46.31 -4.36 -9.99
C ALA A 122 45.51 -3.09 -10.38
N ILE A 123 44.24 -3.02 -9.99
CA ILE A 123 43.43 -1.80 -10.18
C ILE A 123 44.04 -0.63 -9.41
N LEU A 124 44.44 -0.83 -8.15
CA LEU A 124 45.09 0.20 -7.33
C LEU A 124 46.44 0.67 -7.92
N GLN A 125 47.23 -0.23 -8.49
CA GLN A 125 48.49 0.12 -9.17
C GLN A 125 48.23 0.96 -10.43
N GLN A 126 47.22 0.60 -11.22
CA GLN A 126 46.82 1.39 -12.39
C GLN A 126 46.45 2.83 -12.01
N TYR A 127 45.83 3.04 -10.84
CA TYR A 127 45.55 4.39 -10.33
C TYR A 127 46.78 5.07 -9.73
N ALA A 128 47.71 4.32 -9.15
CA ALA A 128 48.95 4.85 -8.57
C ALA A 128 49.94 5.34 -9.65
N GLU A 129 50.06 4.61 -10.77
CA GLU A 129 50.90 5.01 -11.92
C GLU A 129 50.46 6.33 -12.55
N ILE A 130 49.17 6.68 -12.46
CA ILE A 130 48.63 7.96 -12.96
C ILE A 130 48.95 9.13 -11.99
N SER A 131 49.30 8.84 -10.73
CA SER A 131 49.48 9.85 -9.69
C SER A 131 50.94 10.22 -9.37
N ASP A 132 51.94 9.44 -9.81
CA ASP A 132 53.34 9.57 -9.35
C ASP A 132 54.41 9.50 -10.46
N GLY A 133 54.08 9.79 -11.73
CA GLY A 133 55.05 9.69 -12.84
C GLY A 133 54.92 10.77 -13.90
N GLU A 134 56.03 11.45 -14.19
CA GLU A 134 56.23 12.49 -15.20
C GLU A 134 55.45 12.28 -16.50
N VAL A 135 54.90 13.40 -17.02
CA VAL A 135 54.37 13.51 -18.38
C VAL A 135 55.54 13.34 -19.35
N THR A 136 55.88 12.10 -19.71
CA THR A 136 56.61 11.85 -20.94
C THR A 136 55.64 12.03 -22.08
N ASP A 137 55.73 13.20 -22.71
CA ASP A 137 55.09 13.55 -23.97
C ASP A 137 55.44 12.47 -25.02
N SER A 138 54.54 11.51 -25.17
CA SER A 138 54.57 10.55 -26.26
C SER A 138 53.15 10.50 -26.83
N ASP A 139 52.96 11.30 -27.87
CA ASP A 139 51.83 11.27 -28.79
C ASP A 139 51.61 9.86 -29.35
N GLU A 140 50.80 9.03 -28.67
CA GLU A 140 50.13 7.89 -29.32
C GLU A 140 48.68 7.75 -28.78
N ASP A 141 47.75 8.09 -29.66
CA ASP A 141 46.37 7.60 -29.80
C ASP A 141 45.91 6.54 -28.77
N GLY A 142 45.13 6.97 -27.76
CA GLY A 142 44.68 6.06 -26.69
C GLY A 142 43.49 6.53 -25.87
N GLY A 143 42.69 7.47 -26.38
CA GLY A 143 41.55 8.08 -25.66
C GLY A 143 40.33 7.19 -25.41
N ASP A 144 40.33 5.90 -25.82
CA ASP A 144 39.16 5.02 -25.74
C ASP A 144 39.22 3.97 -24.60
N SER A 145 40.39 3.68 -24.03
CA SER A 145 40.55 2.56 -23.08
C SER A 145 40.26 2.92 -21.61
N LEU A 146 40.17 4.21 -21.27
CA LEU A 146 39.96 4.69 -19.89
C LEU A 146 38.51 5.08 -19.56
N LEU A 147 37.62 5.06 -20.56
CA LEU A 147 36.19 5.31 -20.34
C LEU A 147 35.53 4.03 -19.84
N VAL A 148 35.45 3.90 -18.51
CA VAL A 148 34.66 2.84 -17.86
C VAL A 148 33.25 2.85 -18.47
N LYS A 149 32.89 1.73 -19.12
CA LYS A 149 31.58 1.56 -19.77
C LYS A 149 30.48 1.90 -18.78
N ASN A 150 29.53 2.71 -19.21
CA ASN A 150 28.40 3.10 -18.38
C ASN A 150 27.55 1.86 -18.04
N GLU A 151 27.74 1.32 -16.83
CA GLU A 151 27.04 0.13 -16.36
C GLU A 151 25.53 0.35 -16.25
N ASN A 152 25.08 1.59 -16.05
CA ASN A 152 23.67 1.90 -15.93
C ASN A 152 22.95 1.65 -17.26
N LEU A 153 23.58 2.02 -18.38
CA LEU A 153 23.04 1.74 -19.71
C LEU A 153 22.91 0.23 -19.96
N GLN A 154 23.91 -0.55 -19.54
CA GLN A 154 23.87 -2.01 -19.67
C GLN A 154 22.83 -2.65 -18.74
N LYS A 155 22.70 -2.17 -17.50
CA LYS A 155 21.71 -2.66 -16.53
C LYS A 155 20.29 -2.41 -17.01
N VAL A 156 19.99 -1.22 -17.53
CA VAL A 156 18.66 -0.89 -18.09
C VAL A 156 18.33 -1.79 -19.28
N GLY A 157 19.27 -1.98 -20.21
CA GLY A 157 19.06 -2.86 -21.36
C GLY A 157 18.90 -4.34 -20.99
N ALA A 158 19.61 -4.81 -19.96
CA ALA A 158 19.46 -6.17 -19.44
C ALA A 158 18.11 -6.38 -18.74
N GLU A 159 17.67 -5.41 -17.93
CA GLU A 159 16.40 -5.47 -17.20
C GLU A 159 15.20 -5.44 -18.16
N GLU A 160 15.26 -4.64 -19.23
CA GLU A 160 14.22 -4.62 -20.26
C GLU A 160 14.11 -5.96 -21.00
N LYS A 161 15.26 -6.57 -21.35
CA LYS A 161 15.30 -7.90 -21.97
C LYS A 161 14.72 -8.97 -21.03
N GLU A 162 15.10 -8.94 -19.76
CA GLU A 162 14.59 -9.88 -18.76
C GLU A 162 13.07 -9.72 -18.57
N LYS A 163 12.55 -8.48 -18.54
CA LYS A 163 11.10 -8.23 -18.49
C LYS A 163 10.37 -8.81 -19.70
N ARG A 164 10.94 -8.63 -20.91
CA ARG A 164 10.36 -9.18 -22.14
C ARG A 164 10.37 -10.71 -22.14
N GLU A 165 11.45 -11.33 -21.69
CA GLU A 165 11.55 -12.79 -21.57
C GLU A 165 10.59 -13.34 -20.51
N LYS A 166 10.48 -12.70 -19.35
CA LYS A 166 9.51 -13.07 -18.30
C LYS A 166 8.07 -13.02 -18.81
N LEU A 167 7.69 -11.96 -19.53
CA LEU A 167 6.35 -11.86 -20.12
C LEU A 167 6.08 -12.99 -21.13
N LYS A 168 7.08 -13.33 -21.97
CA LYS A 168 6.97 -14.45 -22.92
C LYS A 168 6.81 -15.79 -22.20
N GLN A 169 7.61 -16.03 -21.16
CA GLN A 169 7.53 -17.24 -20.34
C GLN A 169 6.19 -17.34 -19.61
N GLN A 170 5.68 -16.25 -19.02
CA GLN A 170 4.38 -16.25 -18.35
C GLN A 170 3.23 -16.54 -19.32
N HIS A 171 3.28 -15.99 -20.53
CA HIS A 171 2.29 -16.28 -21.56
C HIS A 171 2.34 -17.76 -21.99
N GLU A 172 3.53 -18.30 -22.20
CA GLU A 172 3.72 -19.72 -22.55
C GLU A 172 3.26 -20.66 -21.44
N GLN A 173 3.62 -20.36 -20.18
CA GLN A 173 3.16 -21.10 -19.00
C GLN A 173 1.64 -21.06 -18.85
N LYS A 174 1.01 -19.90 -19.10
CA LYS A 174 -0.46 -19.79 -19.08
C LYS A 174 -1.09 -20.68 -20.14
N LYS A 175 -0.56 -20.66 -21.36
CA LYS A 175 -1.03 -21.52 -22.47
C LYS A 175 -0.86 -23.00 -22.16
N GLU A 176 0.27 -23.38 -21.55
CA GLU A 176 0.53 -24.77 -21.14
C GLU A 176 -0.41 -25.21 -20.02
N LYS A 177 -0.62 -24.37 -19.00
CA LYS A 177 -1.54 -24.62 -17.90
C LYS A 177 -2.98 -24.82 -18.41
N ASP A 178 -3.45 -23.94 -19.29
CA ASP A 178 -4.79 -24.05 -19.89
C ASP A 178 -4.93 -25.35 -20.70
N LYS A 179 -3.86 -25.79 -21.38
CA LYS A 179 -3.83 -27.06 -22.13
C LYS A 179 -3.89 -28.27 -21.18
N LEU A 180 -3.09 -28.26 -20.12
CA LEU A 180 -3.05 -29.33 -19.11
C LEU A 180 -4.38 -29.46 -18.36
N ASP A 181 -4.99 -28.34 -17.98
CA ASP A 181 -6.29 -28.36 -17.30
C ASP A 181 -7.39 -28.91 -18.20
N ARG A 182 -7.40 -28.56 -19.49
CA ARG A 182 -8.32 -29.13 -20.48
C ARG A 182 -8.13 -30.64 -20.65
N GLU A 183 -6.88 -31.11 -20.69
CA GLU A 183 -6.57 -32.54 -20.79
C GLU A 183 -6.97 -33.30 -19.52
N LYS A 184 -6.67 -32.74 -18.34
CA LYS A 184 -7.05 -33.30 -17.04
C LYS A 184 -8.57 -33.40 -16.90
N GLN A 185 -9.32 -32.43 -17.40
CA GLN A 185 -10.79 -32.49 -17.41
C GLN A 185 -11.30 -33.61 -18.33
N LYS A 186 -10.70 -33.78 -19.52
CA LYS A 186 -11.05 -34.88 -20.43
C LYS A 186 -10.74 -36.25 -19.83
N GLN A 187 -9.57 -36.42 -19.20
CA GLN A 187 -9.17 -37.65 -18.54
C GLN A 187 -10.14 -38.01 -17.39
N LYS A 188 -10.47 -37.05 -16.52
CA LYS A 188 -11.47 -37.26 -15.45
C LYS A 188 -12.84 -37.67 -15.99
N GLN A 189 -13.29 -37.12 -17.13
CA GLN A 189 -14.54 -37.53 -17.75
C GLN A 189 -14.47 -38.96 -18.32
N ALA A 190 -13.35 -39.34 -18.95
CA ALA A 190 -13.13 -40.68 -19.44
C ALA A 190 -13.07 -41.71 -18.30
N GLU A 191 -12.34 -41.41 -17.22
CA GLU A 191 -12.26 -42.26 -16.03
C GLU A 191 -13.62 -42.47 -15.38
N ARG A 192 -14.46 -41.43 -15.28
CA ARG A 192 -15.83 -41.54 -14.76
C ARG A 192 -16.68 -42.47 -15.63
N LYS A 193 -16.64 -42.30 -16.96
CA LYS A 193 -17.35 -43.16 -17.91
C LYS A 193 -16.90 -44.61 -17.83
N ASP A 194 -15.61 -44.87 -17.72
CA ASP A 194 -15.07 -46.23 -17.63
C ASP A 194 -15.31 -46.88 -16.27
N ALA A 195 -15.26 -46.10 -15.17
CA ALA A 195 -15.64 -46.57 -13.84
C ALA A 195 -17.12 -46.96 -13.79
N GLU A 196 -17.99 -46.18 -14.43
CA GLU A 196 -19.42 -46.47 -14.55
C GLU A 196 -19.67 -47.73 -15.37
N LYS A 197 -19.05 -47.88 -16.56
CA LYS A 197 -19.10 -49.12 -17.36
C LYS A 197 -18.61 -50.35 -16.60
N LYS A 198 -17.52 -50.22 -15.84
CA LYS A 198 -17.00 -51.32 -14.99
C LYS A 198 -17.95 -51.65 -13.85
N ARG A 199 -18.66 -50.67 -13.30
CA ARG A 199 -19.66 -50.88 -12.24
C ARG A 199 -20.88 -51.63 -12.78
N THR A 200 -21.41 -51.25 -13.94
CA THR A 200 -22.58 -51.92 -14.55
C THR A 200 -22.28 -53.35 -14.97
N GLN A 201 -21.14 -53.60 -15.64
CA GLN A 201 -20.73 -54.96 -16.03
C GLN A 201 -20.51 -55.90 -14.82
N LYS A 202 -20.03 -55.38 -13.68
CA LYS A 202 -19.91 -56.17 -12.44
C LYS A 202 -21.25 -56.55 -11.84
N VAL A 203 -22.28 -55.71 -11.97
CA VAL A 203 -23.63 -56.01 -11.50
C VAL A 203 -24.27 -57.10 -12.35
N GLU A 204 -24.13 -57.01 -13.68
CA GLU A 204 -24.65 -58.03 -14.60
C GLU A 204 -23.98 -59.40 -14.41
N LYS A 205 -22.67 -59.44 -14.15
CA LYS A 205 -21.95 -60.68 -13.80
C LYS A 205 -22.32 -61.25 -12.43
N ARG A 206 -22.89 -60.46 -11.51
CA ARG A 206 -23.40 -60.94 -10.22
C ARG A 206 -24.82 -61.47 -10.31
N MET A 207 -25.59 -61.04 -11.31
CA MET A 207 -26.98 -61.43 -11.54
C MET A 207 -27.12 -62.68 -12.42
N ARG A 208 -26.01 -63.20 -12.97
CA ARG A 208 -25.95 -64.39 -13.83
C ARG A 208 -25.15 -65.48 -13.13
#